data_AF-A0A1M5WML9-F1
#
_entry.id   AF-A0A1M5WML9-F1
#
_cell.length_a   1.000
_cell.length_b   1.000
_cell.length_c   1.000
_cell.angle_alpha   90.00
_cell.angle_beta   90.00
_cell.angle_gamma   90.00
#
_symmetry.space_group_name_H-M   'P 1'
#
loop_
_entity.id
_entity.type
_entity.pdbx_description
1 polymer ?
#
loop_
_entity_poly.entity_id
_entity_poly.type
_entity_poly.pdbx_seq_one_letter_code
_entity_poly.pdbx_strand_id
1 'polypeptide(L)'
;MKKFIVVLCSICMILSINCNVFGEESLEKEKIQRLLNEYFTEKYEALTKLETVDYSKYYHEDLGEESRKLNENITDLVTEYRKDAKEKTALESYSFEIIIDNIEKDENEYDVKISEKFKYKYKIAKEETEGITEHEFKLIKEESGNFKIKEHDNKDRFIENIKSKLQNSKDYRETEEEVKQSILDEAREKREKLKKEMKDVKEEEKKTSSTEDDRSDFVPYNRAEAIKYAKTWAMSRNKRFNNFEGTGGDCTNFTSQCINAGGIIMDLENPHIWKYFSSDWNDSASRNGRSASWTSVMNFRNYVIKNTEGIGLRANLTADLSGLDKGDIVQIENEHGVVIVDVIYDDEKVPMDFLIACHSSDRLNESLILEWPNYAFDKVGIKIKGSYR
;
A
#
# COMPACT_ATOMS: atom_id res chain seq x y z
N MET A 1 -14.98 61.71 -47.51
CA MET A 1 -14.07 60.54 -47.56
C MET A 1 -14.07 59.85 -46.21
N LYS A 2 -14.45 58.56 -46.20
CA LYS A 2 -14.22 57.44 -45.23
C LYS A 2 -13.86 57.81 -43.77
N LYS A 3 -14.75 57.56 -42.79
CA LYS A 3 -14.86 56.32 -41.96
C LYS A 3 -13.50 55.77 -41.49
N PHE A 4 -13.22 55.86 -40.18
CA PHE A 4 -12.56 54.79 -39.43
C PHE A 4 -13.13 54.72 -38.00
N ILE A 5 -13.61 53.52 -37.68
CA ILE A 5 -14.25 53.08 -36.44
C ILE A 5 -13.18 52.42 -35.57
N VAL A 6 -13.22 52.75 -34.28
CA VAL A 6 -12.96 51.92 -33.08
C VAL A 6 -12.36 50.53 -33.34
N VAL A 7 -11.12 50.30 -32.89
CA VAL A 7 -10.64 48.99 -32.40
C VAL A 7 -9.54 49.22 -31.36
N LEU A 8 -9.91 49.40 -30.09
CA LEU A 8 -8.96 49.38 -28.97
C LEU A 8 -9.70 49.09 -27.64
N CYS A 9 -10.49 48.03 -27.58
CA CYS A 9 -11.08 47.53 -26.32
C CYS A 9 -11.06 45.99 -26.16
N SER A 10 -10.59 45.21 -27.13
CA SER A 10 -10.76 43.75 -27.10
C SER A 10 -9.57 42.96 -26.54
N ILE A 11 -8.42 43.59 -26.26
CA ILE A 11 -7.21 42.89 -25.78
C ILE A 11 -7.08 42.98 -24.24
N CYS A 12 -7.53 44.07 -23.61
CA CYS A 12 -7.53 44.16 -22.14
C CYS A 12 -8.59 43.27 -21.48
N MET A 13 -9.77 43.06 -22.10
CA MET A 13 -10.80 42.17 -21.55
C MET A 13 -10.35 40.71 -21.51
N ILE A 14 -9.67 40.22 -22.54
CA ILE A 14 -9.21 38.82 -22.59
C ILE A 14 -8.10 38.56 -21.56
N LEU A 15 -7.20 39.52 -21.35
CA LEU A 15 -6.17 39.43 -20.30
C LEU A 15 -6.74 39.53 -18.88
N SER A 16 -7.74 40.39 -18.63
CA SER A 16 -8.39 40.48 -17.33
C SER A 16 -9.31 39.30 -17.02
N ILE A 17 -9.99 38.74 -18.03
CA ILE A 17 -10.81 37.54 -17.88
C ILE A 17 -9.91 36.34 -17.59
N ASN A 18 -8.82 36.15 -18.33
CA ASN A 18 -7.87 35.06 -18.07
C ASN A 18 -7.21 35.21 -16.68
N CYS A 19 -6.81 36.41 -16.29
CA CYS A 19 -6.21 36.62 -14.96
C CYS A 19 -7.20 36.38 -13.80
N ASN A 20 -8.48 36.71 -13.98
CA ASN A 20 -9.53 36.43 -13.00
C ASN A 20 -9.88 34.93 -12.96
N VAL A 21 -9.96 34.25 -14.10
CA VAL A 21 -10.23 32.81 -14.17
C VAL A 21 -9.09 32.02 -13.52
N PHE A 22 -7.83 32.34 -13.85
CA PHE A 22 -6.66 31.74 -13.19
C PHE A 22 -6.63 32.03 -11.68
N GLY A 23 -7.04 33.23 -11.26
CA GLY A 23 -7.13 33.60 -9.84
C GLY A 23 -8.24 32.85 -9.09
N GLU A 24 -9.39 32.64 -9.73
CA GLU A 24 -10.52 31.91 -9.17
C GLU A 24 -10.23 30.41 -9.05
N GLU A 25 -9.68 29.78 -10.10
CA GLU A 25 -9.25 28.37 -10.08
C GLU A 25 -8.17 28.13 -9.01
N SER A 26 -7.22 29.05 -8.86
CA SER A 26 -6.20 28.99 -7.81
C SER A 26 -6.83 29.05 -6.41
N LEU A 27 -7.79 29.94 -6.21
CA LEU A 27 -8.48 30.10 -4.92
C LEU A 27 -9.40 28.90 -4.59
N GLU A 28 -10.09 28.34 -5.59
CA GLU A 28 -10.88 27.12 -5.43
C GLU A 28 -9.99 25.95 -5.00
N LYS A 29 -8.85 25.75 -5.67
CA LYS A 29 -7.88 24.73 -5.31
C LYS A 29 -7.36 24.90 -3.88
N GLU A 30 -7.03 26.12 -3.45
CA GLU A 30 -6.60 26.40 -2.07
C GLU A 30 -7.69 26.06 -1.04
N LYS A 31 -8.95 26.37 -1.33
CA LYS A 31 -10.08 26.04 -0.44
C LYS A 31 -10.31 24.54 -0.35
N ILE A 32 -10.24 23.82 -1.46
CA ILE A 32 -10.32 22.35 -1.51
C ILE A 32 -9.17 21.75 -0.71
N GLN A 33 -7.94 22.21 -0.94
CA GLN A 33 -6.75 21.76 -0.21
C GLN A 33 -6.92 21.94 1.31
N ARG A 34 -7.44 23.10 1.75
CA ARG A 34 -7.71 23.36 3.16
C ARG A 34 -8.77 22.42 3.74
N LEU A 35 -9.89 22.24 3.05
CA LEU A 35 -10.95 21.30 3.47
C LEU A 35 -10.39 19.89 3.68
N LEU A 36 -9.63 19.38 2.70
CA LEU A 36 -9.06 18.05 2.76
C LEU A 36 -8.00 17.95 3.87
N ASN A 37 -7.12 18.94 4.02
CA ASN A 37 -6.15 18.95 5.12
C ASN A 37 -6.82 18.90 6.50
N GLU A 38 -7.89 19.67 6.72
CA GLU A 38 -8.64 19.64 7.98
C GLU A 38 -9.32 18.28 8.20
N TYR A 39 -9.97 17.73 7.16
CA TYR A 39 -10.60 16.40 7.19
C TYR A 39 -9.60 15.28 7.56
N PHE A 40 -8.45 15.22 6.88
CA PHE A 40 -7.42 14.23 7.17
C PHE A 40 -6.73 14.46 8.52
N THR A 41 -6.60 15.71 8.98
CA THR A 41 -6.11 16.01 10.33
C THR A 41 -7.02 15.38 11.38
N GLU A 42 -8.34 15.53 11.23
CA GLU A 42 -9.32 14.94 12.16
C GLU A 42 -9.22 13.40 12.18
N LYS A 43 -9.11 12.77 11.00
CA LYS A 43 -8.85 11.32 10.87
C LYS A 43 -7.62 10.90 11.68
N TYR A 44 -6.48 11.53 11.45
CA TYR A 44 -5.24 11.13 12.13
C TYR A 44 -5.24 11.46 13.63
N GLU A 45 -5.88 12.55 14.04
CA GLU A 45 -6.06 12.85 15.46
C GLU A 45 -6.90 11.77 16.16
N ALA A 46 -8.01 11.34 15.56
CA ALA A 46 -8.85 10.26 16.07
C ALA A 46 -8.04 8.96 16.19
N LEU A 47 -7.26 8.60 15.16
CA LEU A 47 -6.41 7.41 15.16
C LEU A 47 -5.24 7.47 16.16
N THR A 48 -4.75 8.67 16.49
CA THR A 48 -3.68 8.89 17.46
C THR A 48 -4.20 8.82 18.90
N LYS A 49 -5.34 9.48 19.15
CA LYS A 49 -6.00 9.49 20.48
C LYS A 49 -6.80 8.22 20.74
N LEU A 50 -7.06 7.43 19.70
CA LEU A 50 -7.98 6.30 19.69
C LEU A 50 -9.38 6.75 20.15
N GLU A 51 -9.92 7.77 19.50
CA GLU A 51 -11.25 8.32 19.79
C GLU A 51 -12.15 8.20 18.56
N THR A 52 -13.46 8.25 18.78
CA THR A 52 -14.43 8.29 17.68
C THR A 52 -14.35 9.63 16.96
N VAL A 53 -14.72 9.66 15.69
CA VAL A 53 -14.63 10.87 14.87
C VAL A 53 -16.00 11.39 14.45
N ASP A 54 -16.14 12.72 14.37
CA ASP A 54 -17.32 13.37 13.80
C ASP A 54 -16.90 14.20 12.58
N TYR A 55 -17.29 13.73 11.40
CA TYR A 55 -16.99 14.39 10.13
C TYR A 55 -18.12 15.31 9.66
N SER A 56 -19.19 15.50 10.44
CA SER A 56 -20.39 16.27 10.04
C SER A 56 -20.07 17.66 9.51
N LYS A 57 -19.06 18.34 10.08
CA LYS A 57 -18.65 19.68 9.62
C LYS A 57 -18.03 19.71 8.22
N TYR A 58 -17.53 18.58 7.70
CA TYR A 58 -16.86 18.50 6.40
C TYR A 58 -17.79 18.07 5.27
N TYR A 59 -18.81 17.27 5.58
CA TYR A 59 -19.75 16.75 4.59
C TYR A 59 -20.91 17.72 4.33
N HIS A 60 -21.50 17.59 3.15
CA HIS A 60 -22.72 18.29 2.79
C HIS A 60 -23.89 17.67 3.58
N GLU A 61 -24.71 18.51 4.22
CA GLU A 61 -25.75 18.07 5.16
C GLU A 61 -26.74 17.09 4.52
N ASP A 62 -27.32 17.44 3.36
CA ASP A 62 -28.33 16.60 2.70
C ASP A 62 -27.74 15.49 1.81
N LEU A 63 -26.67 15.78 1.07
CA LEU A 63 -26.15 14.92 0.01
C LEU A 63 -25.03 13.99 0.47
N GLY A 64 -24.37 14.31 1.59
CA GLY A 64 -23.17 13.62 2.05
C GLY A 64 -23.40 12.61 3.17
N GLU A 65 -24.62 12.49 3.71
CA GLU A 65 -24.87 11.75 4.96
C GLU A 65 -24.44 10.27 4.89
N GLU A 66 -24.76 9.56 3.81
CA GLU A 66 -24.39 8.15 3.67
C GLU A 66 -22.87 7.95 3.58
N SER A 67 -22.18 8.78 2.78
CA SER A 67 -20.73 8.72 2.64
C SER A 67 -20.03 9.11 3.95
N ARG A 68 -20.57 10.10 4.67
CA ARG A 68 -20.08 10.52 5.99
C ARG A 68 -20.13 9.36 6.97
N LYS A 69 -21.31 8.76 7.18
CA LYS A 69 -21.50 7.64 8.13
C LYS A 69 -20.55 6.49 7.82
N LEU A 70 -20.45 6.11 6.54
CA LEU A 70 -19.52 5.07 6.12
C LEU A 70 -18.06 5.38 6.51
N ASN A 71 -17.59 6.60 6.27
CA ASN A 71 -16.21 6.99 6.58
C ASN A 71 -15.95 7.15 8.10
N GLU A 72 -16.92 7.62 8.86
CA GLU A 72 -16.89 7.63 10.34
C GLU A 72 -16.78 6.20 10.85
N ASN A 73 -17.65 5.29 10.38
CA ASN A 73 -17.65 3.88 10.77
C ASN A 73 -16.34 3.16 10.46
N ILE A 74 -15.76 3.42 9.29
CA ILE A 74 -14.45 2.89 8.93
C ILE A 74 -13.39 3.40 9.90
N THR A 75 -13.38 4.70 10.19
CA THR A 75 -12.40 5.29 11.11
C THR A 75 -12.56 4.74 12.53
N ASP A 76 -13.79 4.64 13.01
CA ASP A 76 -14.13 4.10 14.32
C ASP A 76 -13.72 2.63 14.45
N LEU A 77 -13.99 1.81 13.43
CA LEU A 77 -13.56 0.41 13.41
C LEU A 77 -12.03 0.28 13.45
N VAL A 78 -11.30 1.10 12.69
CA VAL A 78 -9.83 1.10 12.74
C VAL A 78 -9.34 1.55 14.12
N THR A 79 -9.99 2.55 14.73
CA THR A 79 -9.72 2.99 16.10
C THR A 79 -9.95 1.87 17.12
N GLU A 80 -11.09 1.19 17.06
CA GLU A 80 -11.44 0.09 17.97
C GLU A 80 -10.52 -1.12 17.79
N TYR A 81 -10.23 -1.48 16.55
CA TYR A 81 -9.24 -2.49 16.23
C TYR A 81 -7.87 -2.19 16.87
N ARG A 82 -7.42 -0.93 16.82
CA ARG A 82 -6.16 -0.49 17.44
C ARG A 82 -6.23 -0.48 18.97
N LYS A 83 -7.36 -0.11 19.57
CA LYS A 83 -7.57 -0.24 21.04
C LYS A 83 -7.40 -1.68 21.49
N ASP A 84 -8.00 -2.63 20.77
CA ASP A 84 -7.97 -4.05 21.11
C ASP A 84 -6.57 -4.67 21.02
N ALA A 85 -5.76 -4.22 20.06
CA ALA A 85 -4.38 -4.64 19.90
C ALA A 85 -3.43 -4.12 21.01
N LYS A 86 -3.98 -3.45 22.05
CA LYS A 86 -3.31 -2.71 23.13
C LYS A 86 -2.54 -1.50 22.58
N GLU A 87 -2.08 -0.60 23.47
CA GLU A 87 -1.38 0.66 23.16
C GLU A 87 -0.13 0.53 22.24
N LYS A 88 0.23 -0.68 21.82
CA LYS A 88 1.38 -0.99 20.96
C LYS A 88 1.12 -0.65 19.48
N THR A 89 -0.11 -0.59 18.99
CA THR A 89 -0.44 -0.22 17.59
C THR A 89 -1.04 1.18 17.43
N ALA A 90 -1.09 1.97 18.51
CA ALA A 90 -1.44 3.38 18.42
C ALA A 90 -0.33 4.16 17.68
N LEU A 91 -0.73 5.22 16.98
CA LEU A 91 0.22 6.14 16.37
C LEU A 91 0.90 6.99 17.47
N GLU A 92 2.22 7.06 17.44
CA GLU A 92 3.03 7.97 18.24
C GLU A 92 3.12 9.35 17.57
N SER A 93 3.26 9.35 16.25
CA SER A 93 3.32 10.55 15.41
C SER A 93 2.78 10.26 14.02
N TYR A 94 2.33 11.31 13.33
CA TYR A 94 1.92 11.25 11.94
C TYR A 94 2.28 12.54 11.21
N SER A 95 2.39 12.44 9.89
CA SER A 95 2.43 13.55 8.95
C SER A 95 1.83 13.08 7.63
N PHE A 96 1.23 14.00 6.89
CA PHE A 96 0.72 13.69 5.55
C PHE A 96 0.82 14.91 4.64
N GLU A 97 0.86 14.65 3.35
CA GLU A 97 0.79 15.64 2.28
C GLU A 97 -0.31 15.21 1.32
N ILE A 98 -1.29 16.09 1.10
CA ILE A 98 -2.35 15.88 0.11
C ILE A 98 -1.93 16.54 -1.20
N ILE A 99 -1.78 15.74 -2.25
CA ILE A 99 -1.48 16.21 -3.60
C ILE A 99 -2.75 16.09 -4.42
N ILE A 100 -3.24 17.21 -4.95
CA ILE A 100 -4.37 17.20 -5.88
C ILE A 100 -3.87 16.84 -7.27
N ASP A 101 -4.23 15.64 -7.71
CA ASP A 101 -3.83 15.07 -9.00
C ASP A 101 -4.72 15.55 -10.14
N ASN A 102 -6.03 15.63 -9.89
CA ASN A 102 -7.02 16.07 -10.87
C ASN A 102 -8.21 16.76 -10.20
N ILE A 103 -8.78 17.75 -10.89
CA ILE A 103 -10.07 18.36 -10.56
C ILE A 103 -10.88 18.44 -11.85
N GLU A 104 -12.01 17.75 -11.88
CA GLU A 104 -13.03 17.88 -12.91
C GLU A 104 -14.23 18.59 -12.31
N LYS A 105 -14.76 19.61 -13.02
CA LYS A 105 -15.84 20.47 -12.53
C LYS A 105 -17.04 20.37 -13.46
N ASP A 106 -18.20 20.17 -12.86
CA ASP A 106 -19.50 20.28 -13.51
C ASP A 106 -20.43 21.15 -12.66
N GLU A 107 -20.70 22.37 -13.13
CA GLU A 107 -21.45 23.39 -12.39
C GLU A 107 -20.90 23.67 -10.97
N ASN A 108 -21.57 23.12 -9.95
CA ASN A 108 -21.20 23.22 -8.54
C ASN A 108 -20.63 21.91 -7.97
N GLU A 109 -20.56 20.83 -8.75
CA GLU A 109 -19.95 19.56 -8.37
C GLU A 109 -18.50 19.47 -8.87
N TYR A 110 -17.63 18.89 -8.03
CA TYR A 110 -16.21 18.75 -8.31
C TYR A 110 -15.77 17.32 -8.01
N ASP A 111 -15.34 16.60 -9.04
CA ASP A 111 -14.65 15.33 -8.91
C ASP A 111 -13.16 15.60 -8.70
N VAL A 112 -12.67 15.31 -7.50
CA VAL A 112 -11.29 15.59 -7.08
C VAL A 112 -10.58 14.27 -6.82
N LYS A 113 -9.49 14.03 -7.56
CA LYS A 113 -8.58 12.91 -7.29
C LYS A 113 -7.35 13.43 -6.56
N ILE A 114 -6.99 12.75 -5.48
CA ILE A 114 -5.81 13.09 -4.69
C ILE A 114 -4.93 11.89 -4.42
N SER A 115 -3.66 12.18 -4.16
CA SER A 115 -2.69 11.26 -3.57
C SER A 115 -2.35 11.75 -2.16
N GLU A 116 -2.68 10.95 -1.15
CA GLU A 116 -2.26 11.11 0.24
C GLU A 116 -0.89 10.46 0.43
N LYS A 117 0.18 11.26 0.51
CA LYS A 117 1.47 10.76 1.00
C LYS A 117 1.45 10.81 2.51
N PHE A 118 1.50 9.66 3.18
CA PHE A 118 1.49 9.59 4.63
C PHE A 118 2.81 9.07 5.18
N LYS A 119 3.15 9.55 6.37
CA LYS A 119 4.12 8.93 7.26
C LYS A 119 3.53 8.83 8.64
N TYR A 120 3.55 7.66 9.25
CA TYR A 120 3.16 7.51 10.63
C TYR A 120 4.10 6.57 11.36
N LYS A 121 4.19 6.76 12.68
CA LYS A 121 5.03 5.92 13.53
C LYS A 121 4.15 5.19 14.52
N TYR A 122 4.11 3.85 14.45
CA TYR A 122 3.50 3.06 15.51
C TYR A 122 4.38 3.10 16.76
N LYS A 123 3.77 3.18 17.96
CA LYS A 123 4.52 3.16 19.23
C LYS A 123 5.45 1.94 19.39
N ILE A 124 5.08 0.81 18.79
CA ILE A 124 5.92 -0.40 18.81
C ILE A 124 6.99 -0.43 17.71
N ALA A 125 6.81 0.31 16.63
CA ALA A 125 7.71 0.28 15.49
C ALA A 125 8.94 1.17 15.73
N LYS A 126 10.10 0.72 15.25
CA LYS A 126 11.35 1.49 15.36
C LYS A 126 11.46 2.59 14.31
N GLU A 127 10.91 2.32 13.14
CA GLU A 127 10.95 3.20 11.98
C GLU A 127 9.52 3.65 11.64
N GLU A 128 9.43 4.76 10.92
CA GLU A 128 8.17 5.24 10.38
C GLU A 128 7.72 4.32 9.23
N THR A 129 6.41 4.12 9.17
CA THR A 129 5.73 3.60 7.99
C THR A 129 5.47 4.76 7.03
N GLU A 130 5.74 4.55 5.76
CA GLU A 130 5.51 5.53 4.70
C GLU A 130 4.66 4.89 3.59
N GLY A 131 3.75 5.67 3.02
CA GLY A 131 2.88 5.18 1.96
C GLY A 131 2.25 6.27 1.12
N ILE A 132 1.68 5.87 -0.02
CA ILE A 132 0.83 6.72 -0.87
C ILE A 132 -0.54 6.08 -1.01
N THR A 133 -1.61 6.78 -0.66
CA THR A 133 -2.99 6.29 -0.84
C THR A 133 -3.72 7.21 -1.80
N GLU A 134 -4.40 6.62 -2.78
CA GLU A 134 -5.25 7.36 -3.70
C GLU A 134 -6.65 7.54 -3.10
N HIS A 135 -7.23 8.72 -3.30
CA HIS A 135 -8.61 9.00 -2.92
C HIS A 135 -9.36 9.69 -4.04
N GLU A 136 -10.65 9.42 -4.09
CA GLU A 136 -11.59 10.11 -4.97
C GLU A 136 -12.65 10.81 -4.11
N PHE A 137 -12.81 12.10 -4.31
CA PHE A 137 -13.80 12.92 -3.64
C PHE A 137 -14.78 13.51 -4.66
N LYS A 138 -16.06 13.54 -4.31
CA LYS A 138 -17.03 14.45 -4.92
C LYS A 138 -17.32 15.56 -3.95
N LEU A 139 -17.09 16.80 -4.36
CA LEU A 139 -17.32 17.99 -3.55
C LEU A 139 -18.44 18.84 -4.14
N ILE A 140 -19.15 19.55 -3.28
CA ILE A 140 -20.16 20.54 -3.65
C ILE A 140 -19.64 21.92 -3.23
N LYS A 141 -19.63 22.86 -4.18
CA LYS A 141 -19.40 24.27 -3.90
C LYS A 141 -20.72 24.90 -3.46
N GLU A 142 -20.78 25.33 -2.21
CA GLU A 142 -21.95 26.04 -1.66
C GLU A 142 -22.02 27.48 -2.16
N GLU A 143 -23.17 28.14 -1.99
CA GLU A 143 -23.35 29.57 -2.31
C GLU A 143 -22.36 30.48 -1.56
N SER A 144 -21.91 30.05 -0.38
CA SER A 144 -20.85 30.72 0.41
C SER A 144 -19.49 30.74 -0.31
N GLY A 145 -19.33 29.92 -1.35
CA GLY A 145 -18.08 29.67 -2.06
C GLY A 145 -17.11 28.75 -1.29
N ASN A 146 -17.56 28.11 -0.22
CA ASN A 146 -16.85 27.01 0.46
C ASN A 146 -17.26 25.67 -0.16
N PHE A 147 -16.47 24.64 0.15
CA PHE A 147 -16.68 23.29 -0.35
C PHE A 147 -17.12 22.36 0.78
N LYS A 148 -17.95 21.39 0.44
CA LYS A 148 -18.37 20.29 1.30
C LYS A 148 -18.22 18.96 0.58
N ILE A 149 -17.93 17.90 1.33
CA ILE A 149 -17.79 16.55 0.80
C ILE A 149 -19.18 15.95 0.57
N LYS A 150 -19.48 15.53 -0.64
CA LYS A 150 -20.65 14.69 -0.99
C LYS A 150 -20.28 13.22 -0.91
N GLU A 151 -19.18 12.83 -1.53
CA GLU A 151 -18.67 11.46 -1.49
C GLU A 151 -17.15 11.46 -1.25
N HIS A 152 -16.67 10.48 -0.48
CA HIS A 152 -15.26 10.16 -0.33
C HIS A 152 -15.08 8.65 -0.49
N ASP A 153 -14.18 8.28 -1.38
CA ASP A 153 -13.72 6.91 -1.59
C ASP A 153 -12.20 6.81 -1.39
N ASN A 154 -11.79 5.94 -0.48
CA ASN A 154 -10.39 5.65 -0.17
C ASN A 154 -10.01 4.34 -0.86
N LYS A 155 -9.03 4.38 -1.77
CA LYS A 155 -8.59 3.24 -2.59
C LYS A 155 -7.57 2.35 -1.89
N ASP A 156 -7.33 2.55 -0.61
CA ASP A 156 -6.57 1.59 0.18
C ASP A 156 -7.34 0.26 0.24
N ARG A 157 -6.68 -0.81 -0.20
CA ARG A 157 -7.30 -2.14 -0.33
C ARG A 157 -7.88 -2.65 0.99
N PHE A 158 -7.25 -2.34 2.11
CA PHE A 158 -7.76 -2.75 3.42
C PHE A 158 -9.05 -2.01 3.72
N ILE A 159 -9.10 -0.71 3.44
CA ILE A 159 -10.31 0.11 3.58
C ILE A 159 -11.43 -0.35 2.63
N GLU A 160 -11.11 -0.70 1.38
CA GLU A 160 -12.10 -1.22 0.42
C GLU A 160 -12.77 -2.52 0.90
N ASN A 161 -12.00 -3.43 1.53
CA ASN A 161 -12.56 -4.66 2.11
C ASN A 161 -13.52 -4.34 3.27
N ILE A 162 -13.17 -3.39 4.14
CA ILE A 162 -14.03 -2.94 5.23
C ILE A 162 -15.33 -2.36 4.67
N LYS A 163 -15.22 -1.46 3.69
CA LYS A 163 -16.35 -0.85 3.02
C LYS A 163 -17.29 -1.90 2.43
N SER A 164 -16.73 -2.90 1.74
CA SER A 164 -17.52 -4.02 1.18
C SER A 164 -18.27 -4.79 2.27
N LYS A 165 -17.61 -5.14 3.39
CA LYS A 165 -18.26 -5.81 4.52
C LYS A 165 -19.38 -4.96 5.15
N LEU A 166 -19.14 -3.67 5.35
CA LEU A 166 -20.12 -2.74 5.91
C LEU A 166 -21.31 -2.48 4.99
N GLN A 167 -21.10 -2.49 3.67
CA GLN A 167 -22.18 -2.27 2.71
C GLN A 167 -23.05 -3.52 2.50
N ASN A 168 -22.45 -4.71 2.50
CA ASN A 168 -23.16 -5.98 2.32
C ASN A 168 -24.06 -6.36 3.51
N SER A 169 -23.86 -5.76 4.69
CA SER A 169 -24.69 -6.03 5.87
C SER A 169 -26.16 -5.59 5.73
N LYS A 170 -26.42 -4.59 4.88
CA LYS A 170 -27.79 -4.12 4.58
C LYS A 170 -28.66 -5.23 3.98
N ASP A 171 -28.07 -6.24 3.34
CA ASP A 171 -28.78 -7.37 2.74
C ASP A 171 -29.22 -8.43 3.77
N TYR A 172 -28.56 -8.49 4.94
CA TYR A 172 -28.77 -9.55 5.94
C TYR A 172 -29.63 -9.13 7.14
N ARG A 173 -30.15 -7.89 7.17
CA ARG A 173 -30.94 -7.29 8.28
C ARG A 173 -30.18 -7.23 9.62
N GLU A 174 -28.86 -7.24 9.59
CA GLU A 174 -28.03 -6.98 10.76
C GLU A 174 -28.01 -5.48 11.02
N THR A 175 -27.92 -5.10 12.30
CA THR A 175 -27.62 -3.71 12.66
C THR A 175 -26.15 -3.41 12.37
N GLU A 176 -25.85 -2.16 12.10
CA GLU A 176 -24.49 -1.72 11.82
C GLU A 176 -23.51 -2.07 12.95
N GLU A 177 -23.96 -1.96 14.20
CA GLU A 177 -23.18 -2.30 15.39
C GLU A 177 -22.91 -3.80 15.52
N GLU A 178 -23.86 -4.67 15.14
CA GLU A 178 -23.64 -6.13 15.11
C GLU A 178 -22.55 -6.50 14.11
N VAL A 179 -22.54 -5.83 12.95
CA VAL A 179 -21.56 -6.05 11.88
C VAL A 179 -20.18 -5.59 12.33
N LYS A 180 -20.09 -4.38 12.91
CA LYS A 180 -18.85 -3.84 13.46
C LYS A 180 -18.26 -4.78 14.53
N GLN A 181 -19.09 -5.26 15.44
CA GLN A 181 -18.65 -6.16 16.50
C GLN A 181 -18.18 -7.52 15.96
N SER A 182 -18.93 -8.12 15.04
CA SER A 182 -18.57 -9.38 14.35
C SER A 182 -17.22 -9.27 13.66
N ILE A 183 -17.00 -8.15 12.96
CA ILE A 183 -15.74 -7.80 12.32
C ILE A 183 -14.57 -7.77 13.33
N LEU A 184 -14.75 -7.11 14.47
CA LEU A 184 -13.71 -6.97 15.49
C LEU A 184 -13.40 -8.32 16.18
N ASP A 185 -14.42 -9.14 16.38
CA ASP A 185 -14.25 -10.46 16.98
C ASP A 185 -13.52 -11.43 16.03
N GLU A 186 -13.85 -11.42 14.74
CA GLU A 186 -13.09 -12.15 13.70
C GLU A 186 -11.61 -11.72 13.72
N ALA A 187 -11.38 -10.42 13.86
CA ALA A 187 -10.05 -9.85 13.92
C ALA A 187 -9.25 -10.30 15.16
N ARG A 188 -9.88 -10.29 16.33
CA ARG A 188 -9.30 -10.77 17.59
C ARG A 188 -8.93 -12.25 17.50
N GLU A 189 -9.84 -13.09 17.02
CA GLU A 189 -9.61 -14.53 16.90
C GLU A 189 -8.41 -14.83 16.00
N LYS A 190 -8.32 -14.17 14.85
CA LYS A 190 -7.22 -14.35 13.90
C LYS A 190 -5.88 -13.88 14.45
N ARG A 191 -5.82 -12.75 15.16
CA ARG A 191 -4.59 -12.30 15.83
C ARG A 191 -4.10 -13.30 16.88
N GLU A 192 -4.99 -13.81 17.72
CA GLU A 192 -4.62 -14.79 18.76
C GLU A 192 -4.14 -16.12 18.15
N LYS A 193 -4.81 -16.59 17.09
CA LYS A 193 -4.36 -17.77 16.35
C LYS A 193 -2.95 -17.58 15.79
N LEU A 194 -2.70 -16.47 15.11
CA LEU A 194 -1.41 -16.19 14.50
C LEU A 194 -0.29 -16.03 15.54
N LYS A 195 -0.58 -15.36 16.66
CA LYS A 195 0.37 -15.26 17.77
C LYS A 195 0.77 -16.63 18.32
N LYS A 196 -0.18 -17.57 18.40
CA LYS A 196 0.10 -18.94 18.81
C LYS A 196 1.01 -19.65 17.80
N GLU A 197 0.70 -19.57 16.51
CA GLU A 197 1.51 -20.17 15.45
C GLU A 197 2.95 -19.63 15.45
N MET A 198 3.13 -18.31 15.60
CA MET A 198 4.45 -17.68 15.70
C MET A 198 5.26 -18.11 16.94
N LYS A 199 4.57 -18.44 18.04
CA LYS A 199 5.22 -18.96 19.25
C LYS A 199 5.71 -20.39 19.06
N ASP A 200 4.89 -21.24 18.47
CA ASP A 200 5.20 -22.66 18.24
C ASP A 200 6.46 -22.81 17.35
N VAL A 201 6.56 -22.05 16.26
CA VAL A 201 7.73 -22.10 15.36
C VAL A 201 9.02 -21.62 16.02
N LYS A 202 8.97 -20.57 16.83
CA LYS A 202 10.15 -20.11 17.59
C LYS A 202 10.69 -21.18 18.55
N GLU A 203 9.84 -22.08 19.06
CA GLU A 203 10.27 -23.21 19.88
C GLU A 203 10.87 -24.35 19.06
N GLU A 204 10.39 -24.56 17.83
CA GLU A 204 10.94 -25.55 16.90
C GLU A 204 12.31 -25.13 16.33
N GLU A 205 12.49 -23.86 15.94
CA GLU A 205 13.77 -23.35 15.43
C GLU A 205 14.90 -23.46 16.47
N LYS A 206 14.60 -23.34 17.76
CA LYS A 206 15.57 -23.59 18.84
C LYS A 206 16.08 -25.03 18.89
N LYS A 207 15.33 -25.99 18.32
CA LYS A 207 15.66 -27.42 18.34
C LYS A 207 16.39 -27.89 17.09
N THR A 208 16.33 -27.12 15.99
CA THR A 208 16.83 -27.55 14.68
C THR A 208 17.92 -26.59 14.19
N SER A 209 19.20 -26.89 14.47
CA SER A 209 20.31 -26.23 13.76
C SER A 209 20.44 -26.86 12.37
N SER A 210 20.23 -26.07 11.31
CA SER A 210 20.24 -26.56 9.94
C SER A 210 21.63 -26.93 9.43
N THR A 211 21.70 -28.07 8.74
CA THR A 211 22.77 -28.50 7.85
C THR A 211 22.95 -27.51 6.69
N GLU A 212 24.15 -26.99 6.52
CA GLU A 212 24.53 -26.17 5.37
C GLU A 212 24.62 -27.04 4.09
N ASP A 213 24.20 -26.48 2.96
CA ASP A 213 24.31 -27.11 1.64
C ASP A 213 25.77 -27.01 1.18
N ASP A 214 26.50 -28.13 1.28
CA ASP A 214 27.97 -28.23 1.18
C ASP A 214 28.50 -28.19 -0.28
N ARG A 215 27.72 -27.63 -1.21
CA ARG A 215 28.15 -27.47 -2.61
C ARG A 215 28.89 -26.15 -2.80
N SER A 216 30.11 -26.23 -3.36
CA SER A 216 31.03 -25.10 -3.50
C SER A 216 30.55 -23.97 -4.43
N ASP A 217 29.57 -24.23 -5.29
CA ASP A 217 28.97 -23.29 -6.23
C ASP A 217 27.71 -22.59 -5.67
N PHE A 218 27.27 -22.96 -4.47
CA PHE A 218 26.16 -22.29 -3.79
C PHE A 218 26.62 -20.96 -3.19
N VAL A 219 25.91 -19.88 -3.52
CA VAL A 219 26.11 -18.56 -2.94
C VAL A 219 24.90 -18.17 -2.09
N PRO A 220 25.07 -18.01 -0.76
CA PRO A 220 23.99 -17.60 0.12
C PRO A 220 23.40 -16.23 -0.25
N TYR A 221 22.09 -16.08 -0.02
CA TYR A 221 21.38 -14.83 -0.27
C TYR A 221 21.82 -13.73 0.71
N ASN A 222 22.25 -12.59 0.18
CA ASN A 222 22.60 -11.43 0.98
C ASN A 222 21.33 -10.64 1.35
N ARG A 223 20.71 -11.06 2.44
CA ARG A 223 19.49 -10.43 2.99
C ARG A 223 19.67 -8.94 3.28
N ALA A 224 20.84 -8.54 3.81
CA ALA A 224 21.10 -7.16 4.19
C ALA A 224 21.08 -6.22 2.97
N GLU A 225 21.70 -6.61 1.86
CA GLU A 225 21.68 -5.80 0.63
C GLU A 225 20.29 -5.79 -0.03
N ALA A 226 19.54 -6.89 0.02
CA ALA A 226 18.16 -6.93 -0.45
C ALA A 226 17.25 -5.96 0.33
N ILE A 227 17.35 -5.97 1.67
CA ILE A 227 16.58 -5.06 2.55
C ILE A 227 17.00 -3.61 2.29
N LYS A 228 18.30 -3.34 2.21
CA LYS A 228 18.81 -1.99 1.90
C LYS A 228 18.29 -1.48 0.56
N TYR A 229 18.26 -2.35 -0.46
CA TYR A 229 17.67 -2.02 -1.76
C TYR A 229 16.19 -1.71 -1.62
N ALA A 230 15.43 -2.58 -0.94
CA ALA A 230 14.00 -2.40 -0.72
C ALA A 230 13.70 -1.07 -0.04
N LYS A 231 14.38 -0.75 1.08
CA LYS A 231 14.21 0.53 1.78
C LYS A 231 14.59 1.75 0.94
N THR A 232 15.61 1.64 0.09
CA THR A 232 16.05 2.73 -0.78
C THR A 232 15.01 3.05 -1.87
N TRP A 233 14.38 2.01 -2.40
CA TRP A 233 13.55 2.13 -3.61
C TRP A 233 12.06 1.91 -3.36
N ALA A 234 11.58 1.66 -2.14
CA ALA A 234 10.15 1.47 -1.87
C ALA A 234 9.31 2.69 -2.28
N MET A 235 9.79 3.90 -1.97
CA MET A 235 9.10 5.18 -2.23
C MET A 235 9.56 5.87 -3.52
N SER A 236 10.25 5.16 -4.41
CA SER A 236 10.74 5.71 -5.68
C SER A 236 10.98 4.59 -6.71
N ARG A 237 11.56 4.89 -7.88
CA ARG A 237 11.87 3.87 -8.89
C ARG A 237 13.34 3.92 -9.29
N ASN A 238 13.98 2.76 -9.31
CA ASN A 238 15.34 2.64 -9.81
C ASN A 238 15.35 2.77 -11.33
N LYS A 239 15.95 3.85 -11.85
CA LYS A 239 16.03 4.16 -13.29
C LYS A 239 16.70 3.07 -14.15
N ARG A 240 17.37 2.09 -13.55
CA ARG A 240 17.91 0.91 -14.25
C ARG A 240 16.83 -0.07 -14.72
N PHE A 241 15.64 -0.01 -14.14
CA PHE A 241 14.51 -0.87 -14.45
C PHE A 241 13.34 -0.01 -14.93
N ASN A 242 12.52 -0.59 -15.80
CA ASN A 242 11.31 0.08 -16.27
C ASN A 242 10.29 0.18 -15.13
N ASN A 243 9.58 1.30 -15.05
CA ASN A 243 8.44 1.46 -14.15
C ASN A 243 7.21 0.78 -14.80
N PHE A 244 6.64 -0.23 -14.14
CA PHE A 244 5.43 -0.91 -14.62
C PHE A 244 4.15 -0.48 -13.89
N GLU A 245 4.23 0.56 -13.06
CA GLU A 245 3.08 1.18 -12.41
C GLU A 245 1.95 1.50 -13.41
N GLY A 246 0.71 1.21 -13.03
CA GLY A 246 -0.48 1.34 -13.89
C GLY A 246 -0.61 0.30 -15.02
N THR A 247 0.45 -0.45 -15.36
CA THR A 247 0.41 -1.49 -16.41
C THR A 247 0.43 -2.92 -15.88
N GLY A 248 0.60 -3.08 -14.56
CA GLY A 248 0.70 -4.35 -13.88
C GLY A 248 2.12 -4.94 -13.86
N GLY A 249 2.43 -5.67 -12.78
CA GLY A 249 3.70 -6.39 -12.63
C GLY A 249 4.82 -5.64 -11.91
N ASP A 250 4.62 -4.36 -11.54
CA ASP A 250 5.64 -3.57 -10.83
C ASP A 250 5.96 -4.13 -9.44
N CYS A 251 4.95 -4.70 -8.75
CA CYS A 251 5.16 -5.39 -7.47
C CYS A 251 6.20 -6.52 -7.59
N THR A 252 6.12 -7.35 -8.64
CA THR A 252 7.07 -8.46 -8.85
C THR A 252 8.39 -7.97 -9.44
N ASN A 253 8.35 -6.93 -10.26
CA ASN A 253 9.56 -6.26 -10.76
C ASN A 253 10.39 -5.75 -9.57
N PHE A 254 9.77 -5.08 -8.60
CA PHE A 254 10.42 -4.59 -7.39
C PHE A 254 10.99 -5.70 -6.53
N THR A 255 10.20 -6.74 -6.23
CA THR A 255 10.71 -7.87 -5.44
C THR A 255 11.86 -8.57 -6.17
N SER A 256 11.78 -8.74 -7.49
CA SER A 256 12.86 -9.32 -8.29
C SER A 256 14.14 -8.47 -8.25
N GLN A 257 14.01 -7.14 -8.27
CA GLN A 257 15.15 -6.24 -8.09
C GLN A 257 15.79 -6.40 -6.70
N CYS A 258 14.98 -6.51 -5.64
CA CYS A 258 15.48 -6.72 -4.27
C CYS A 258 16.25 -8.06 -4.16
N ILE A 259 15.69 -9.13 -4.74
CA ILE A 259 16.33 -10.45 -4.80
C ILE A 259 17.66 -10.38 -5.54
N ASN A 260 17.70 -9.70 -6.69
CA ASN A 260 18.92 -9.54 -7.46
C ASN A 260 19.98 -8.68 -6.73
N ALA A 261 19.55 -7.62 -6.04
CA ALA A 261 20.44 -6.81 -5.19
C ALA A 261 21.01 -7.61 -4.01
N GLY A 262 20.28 -8.61 -3.51
CA GLY A 262 20.78 -9.59 -2.55
C GLY A 262 21.73 -10.66 -3.15
N GLY A 263 22.17 -10.50 -4.40
CA GLY A 263 23.23 -11.32 -4.99
C GLY A 263 22.77 -12.56 -5.77
N ILE A 264 21.46 -12.75 -5.92
CA ILE A 264 20.89 -13.80 -6.78
C ILE A 264 21.10 -13.42 -8.24
N ILE A 265 21.78 -14.28 -8.99
CA ILE A 265 22.05 -14.05 -10.41
C ILE A 265 20.78 -14.22 -11.25
N MET A 266 20.70 -13.49 -12.36
CA MET A 266 19.67 -13.74 -13.37
C MET A 266 19.91 -15.11 -14.00
N ASP A 267 18.82 -15.86 -14.13
CA ASP A 267 18.81 -17.22 -14.61
C ASP A 267 18.42 -17.26 -16.09
N LEU A 268 19.32 -17.82 -16.90
CA LEU A 268 19.16 -17.99 -18.34
C LEU A 268 19.05 -19.47 -18.72
N GLU A 269 19.02 -20.38 -17.75
CA GLU A 269 19.01 -21.81 -17.99
C GLU A 269 17.60 -22.30 -18.31
N ASN A 270 17.47 -23.01 -19.44
CA ASN A 270 16.19 -23.65 -19.77
C ASN A 270 15.95 -24.85 -18.85
N PRO A 271 14.70 -25.12 -18.46
CA PRO A 271 13.47 -24.49 -18.95
C PRO A 271 12.95 -23.33 -18.05
N HIS A 272 13.74 -22.86 -17.08
CA HIS A 272 13.28 -21.95 -16.03
C HIS A 272 14.09 -20.65 -16.04
N ILE A 273 13.60 -19.67 -16.77
CA ILE A 273 14.27 -18.38 -16.94
C ILE A 273 13.77 -17.38 -15.91
N TRP A 274 14.68 -16.58 -15.33
CA TRP A 274 14.37 -15.42 -14.48
C TRP A 274 15.39 -14.30 -14.75
N LYS A 275 15.01 -13.33 -15.59
CA LYS A 275 15.95 -12.31 -16.09
C LYS A 275 15.31 -10.95 -16.37
N TYR A 276 16.14 -9.92 -16.38
CA TYR A 276 15.80 -8.59 -16.88
C TYR A 276 17.02 -7.91 -17.53
N PHE A 277 16.93 -7.65 -18.83
CA PHE A 277 17.92 -6.86 -19.59
C PHE A 277 17.30 -5.65 -20.30
N SER A 278 16.01 -5.73 -20.64
CA SER A 278 15.19 -4.60 -21.11
C SER A 278 13.72 -4.85 -20.76
N SER A 279 12.86 -3.86 -20.98
CA SER A 279 11.42 -3.95 -20.73
C SER A 279 10.67 -4.90 -21.67
N ASP A 280 11.27 -5.25 -22.81
CA ASP A 280 10.66 -6.10 -23.83
C ASP A 280 10.47 -7.51 -23.31
N TRP A 281 9.30 -8.09 -23.55
CA TRP A 281 9.04 -9.48 -23.17
C TRP A 281 9.94 -10.46 -23.95
N ASN A 282 10.66 -11.33 -23.26
CA ASN A 282 11.40 -12.44 -23.85
C ASN A 282 11.69 -13.55 -22.82
N ASP A 283 11.01 -14.70 -22.94
CA ASP A 283 11.20 -15.88 -22.07
C ASP A 283 12.28 -16.86 -22.55
N SER A 284 13.01 -16.56 -23.62
CA SER A 284 14.12 -17.41 -24.07
C SER A 284 15.41 -17.15 -23.27
N ALA A 285 16.37 -18.05 -23.37
CA ALA A 285 17.69 -17.96 -22.74
C ALA A 285 18.59 -16.82 -23.27
N SER A 286 18.12 -16.00 -24.23
CA SER A 286 18.92 -14.89 -24.77
C SER A 286 19.13 -13.77 -23.76
N ARG A 287 20.27 -13.07 -23.85
CA ARG A 287 20.61 -11.92 -23.00
C ARG A 287 19.95 -10.61 -23.48
N ASN A 288 18.64 -10.61 -23.63
CA ASN A 288 17.81 -9.44 -23.97
C ASN A 288 16.41 -9.59 -23.37
N GLY A 289 15.66 -8.49 -23.26
CA GLY A 289 14.31 -8.50 -22.71
C GLY A 289 14.25 -8.95 -21.24
N ARG A 290 13.03 -9.22 -20.78
CA ARG A 290 12.70 -9.73 -19.46
C ARG A 290 11.83 -10.97 -19.56
N SER A 291 11.97 -11.89 -18.62
CA SER A 291 11.08 -13.04 -18.52
C SER A 291 9.77 -12.68 -17.80
N ALA A 292 8.73 -13.47 -18.03
CA ALA A 292 7.47 -13.41 -17.31
C ALA A 292 7.68 -13.51 -15.78
N SER A 293 8.59 -14.41 -15.38
CA SER A 293 8.94 -14.66 -13.98
C SER A 293 9.59 -13.47 -13.28
N TRP A 294 10.12 -12.48 -14.01
CA TRP A 294 10.68 -11.26 -13.40
C TRP A 294 9.59 -10.25 -13.02
N THR A 295 8.44 -10.24 -13.71
CA THR A 295 7.42 -9.20 -13.56
C THR A 295 6.02 -9.72 -13.24
N SER A 296 5.81 -11.04 -13.12
CA SER A 296 4.50 -11.61 -12.83
C SER A 296 4.54 -12.53 -11.61
N VAL A 297 3.69 -12.24 -10.62
CA VAL A 297 3.63 -12.95 -9.32
C VAL A 297 3.55 -14.46 -9.50
N MET A 298 2.62 -14.91 -10.35
CA MET A 298 2.40 -16.34 -10.59
C MET A 298 3.52 -16.98 -11.39
N ASN A 299 4.10 -16.29 -12.37
CA ASN A 299 5.24 -16.82 -13.11
C ASN A 299 6.52 -16.88 -12.24
N PHE A 300 6.72 -15.91 -11.35
CA PHE A 300 7.80 -15.93 -10.38
C PHE A 300 7.65 -17.11 -9.42
N ARG A 301 6.44 -17.32 -8.89
CA ARG A 301 6.15 -18.48 -8.04
C ARG A 301 6.40 -19.80 -8.77
N ASN A 302 5.96 -19.90 -10.02
CA ASN A 302 6.21 -21.09 -10.84
C ASN A 302 7.72 -21.32 -11.07
N TYR A 303 8.49 -20.26 -11.27
CA TYR A 303 9.96 -20.35 -11.37
C TYR A 303 10.55 -20.89 -10.06
N VAL A 304 10.16 -20.35 -8.90
CA VAL A 304 10.61 -20.83 -7.58
C VAL A 304 10.29 -22.31 -7.36
N ILE A 305 9.08 -22.76 -7.70
CA ILE A 305 8.67 -24.16 -7.51
C ILE A 305 9.46 -25.11 -8.41
N LYS A 306 9.70 -24.72 -9.66
CA LYS A 306 10.22 -25.63 -10.68
C LYS A 306 11.74 -25.58 -10.83
N ASN A 307 12.38 -24.47 -10.45
CA ASN A 307 13.83 -24.33 -10.51
C ASN A 307 14.53 -25.02 -9.34
N THR A 308 14.51 -26.35 -9.35
CA THR A 308 15.09 -27.20 -8.30
C THR A 308 16.52 -27.65 -8.60
N GLU A 309 16.95 -27.58 -9.87
CA GLU A 309 18.25 -28.02 -10.38
C GLU A 309 18.91 -26.91 -11.24
N GLY A 310 20.19 -27.03 -11.56
CA GLY A 310 20.92 -26.04 -12.37
C GLY A 310 21.35 -24.79 -11.59
N ILE A 311 21.46 -23.66 -12.28
CA ILE A 311 21.84 -22.37 -11.69
C ILE A 311 20.63 -21.60 -11.12
N GLY A 312 20.87 -20.39 -10.60
CA GLY A 312 19.81 -19.45 -10.25
C GLY A 312 19.23 -19.67 -8.85
N LEU A 313 18.07 -19.05 -8.60
CA LEU A 313 17.46 -18.92 -7.28
C LEU A 313 17.10 -20.28 -6.67
N ARG A 314 17.37 -20.42 -5.36
CA ARG A 314 16.82 -21.47 -4.50
C ARG A 314 16.01 -20.86 -3.38
N ALA A 315 14.75 -21.27 -3.28
CA ALA A 315 13.83 -20.82 -2.27
C ALA A 315 12.77 -21.90 -1.99
N ASN A 316 12.15 -21.83 -0.82
CA ASN A 316 11.04 -22.71 -0.44
C ASN A 316 9.75 -21.91 -0.30
N LEU A 317 8.64 -22.45 -0.80
CA LEU A 317 7.32 -21.90 -0.51
C LEU A 317 6.84 -22.36 0.86
N THR A 318 6.12 -21.48 1.54
CA THR A 318 5.45 -21.78 2.81
C THR A 318 4.12 -21.03 2.91
N ALA A 319 3.10 -21.68 3.45
CA ALA A 319 1.88 -21.01 3.88
C ALA A 319 2.04 -20.41 5.29
N ASP A 320 2.99 -20.94 6.05
CA ASP A 320 3.34 -20.46 7.38
C ASP A 320 4.38 -19.34 7.27
N LEU A 321 3.95 -18.11 7.58
CA LEU A 321 4.81 -16.92 7.53
C LEU A 321 5.79 -16.85 8.70
N SER A 322 5.56 -17.59 9.79
CA SER A 322 6.40 -17.49 10.98
C SER A 322 7.83 -17.98 10.75
N GLY A 323 8.03 -18.87 9.77
CA GLY A 323 9.34 -19.33 9.33
C GLY A 323 10.04 -18.39 8.35
N LEU A 324 9.53 -17.19 8.05
CA LEU A 324 10.18 -16.25 7.14
C LEU A 324 11.15 -15.31 7.85
N ASP A 325 12.20 -14.93 7.12
CA ASP A 325 13.24 -14.00 7.56
C ASP A 325 13.17 -12.67 6.81
N LYS A 326 13.82 -11.64 7.34
CA LYS A 326 14.00 -10.38 6.61
C LYS A 326 14.67 -10.64 5.26
N GLY A 327 14.20 -9.95 4.23
CA GLY A 327 14.60 -10.11 2.83
C GLY A 327 13.86 -11.24 2.10
N ASP A 328 13.08 -12.07 2.78
CA ASP A 328 12.15 -13.01 2.13
C ASP A 328 10.96 -12.26 1.51
N ILE A 329 10.28 -12.95 0.59
CA ILE A 329 9.13 -12.41 -0.14
C ILE A 329 7.84 -13.01 0.40
N VAL A 330 6.80 -12.18 0.46
CA VAL A 330 5.43 -12.66 0.65
C VAL A 330 4.62 -12.26 -0.57
N GLN A 331 3.79 -13.19 -1.05
CA GLN A 331 2.84 -12.92 -2.10
C GLN A 331 1.42 -12.91 -1.52
N ILE A 332 0.71 -11.81 -1.71
CA ILE A 332 -0.63 -11.57 -1.19
C ILE A 332 -1.63 -11.77 -2.33
N GLU A 333 -2.62 -12.65 -2.14
CA GLU A 333 -3.71 -13.01 -3.07
C GLU A 333 -3.27 -13.33 -4.50
N ASN A 334 -2.05 -13.83 -4.69
CA ASN A 334 -1.48 -14.12 -6.02
C ASN A 334 -1.31 -12.89 -6.93
N GLU A 335 -1.44 -11.68 -6.38
CA GLU A 335 -1.48 -10.42 -7.12
C GLU A 335 -0.36 -9.45 -6.72
N HIS A 336 0.09 -9.50 -5.47
CA HIS A 336 1.12 -8.58 -4.96
C HIS A 336 2.30 -9.32 -4.39
N GLY A 337 3.50 -8.89 -4.75
CA GLY A 337 4.74 -9.30 -4.09
C GLY A 337 5.24 -8.19 -3.16
N VAL A 338 5.64 -8.57 -1.95
CA VAL A 338 6.21 -7.66 -0.95
C VAL A 338 7.49 -8.25 -0.37
N VAL A 339 8.43 -7.40 0.05
CA VAL A 339 9.69 -7.82 0.70
C VAL A 339 9.58 -7.57 2.20
N ILE A 340 9.90 -8.55 3.04
CA ILE A 340 10.00 -8.33 4.49
C ILE A 340 11.26 -7.51 4.78
N VAL A 341 11.11 -6.32 5.37
CA VAL A 341 12.23 -5.42 5.70
C VAL A 341 12.56 -5.39 7.19
N ASP A 342 11.61 -5.70 8.07
CA ASP A 342 11.85 -5.85 9.50
C ASP A 342 10.83 -6.79 10.17
N VAL A 343 11.06 -7.10 11.45
CA VAL A 343 10.17 -7.91 12.28
C VAL A 343 9.89 -7.17 13.57
N ILE A 344 8.61 -7.04 13.92
CA ILE A 344 8.17 -6.53 15.21
C ILE A 344 8.05 -7.72 16.17
N TYR A 345 8.60 -7.55 17.37
CA TYR A 345 8.56 -8.57 18.42
C TYR A 345 7.78 -8.06 19.63
N ASP A 346 7.13 -8.98 20.35
CA ASP A 346 6.60 -8.69 21.67
C ASP A 346 7.69 -8.69 22.78
N ASP A 347 7.27 -8.46 24.02
CA ASP A 347 8.16 -8.40 25.18
C ASP A 347 8.81 -9.78 25.47
N GLU A 348 8.20 -10.88 25.02
CA GLU A 348 8.73 -12.25 25.09
C GLU A 348 9.64 -12.59 23.90
N LYS A 349 9.93 -11.60 23.04
CA LYS A 349 10.67 -11.71 21.77
C LYS A 349 10.01 -12.65 20.75
N VAL A 350 8.70 -12.85 20.82
CA VAL A 350 7.94 -13.62 19.81
C VAL A 350 7.63 -12.67 18.65
N PRO A 351 7.85 -13.05 17.38
CA PRO A 351 7.39 -12.26 16.25
C PRO A 351 5.89 -11.97 16.41
N MET A 352 5.49 -10.72 16.19
CA MET A 352 4.08 -10.32 16.13
C MET A 352 3.69 -9.83 14.75
N ASP A 353 4.66 -9.28 14.01
CA ASP A 353 4.44 -8.70 12.70
C ASP A 353 5.70 -8.72 11.87
N PHE A 354 5.52 -8.66 10.55
CA PHE A 354 6.56 -8.38 9.59
C PHE A 354 6.29 -7.01 8.98
N LEU A 355 7.31 -6.16 8.98
CA LEU A 355 7.25 -4.91 8.24
C LEU A 355 7.69 -5.16 6.81
N ILE A 356 6.96 -4.63 5.84
CA ILE A 356 7.19 -4.88 4.42
C ILE A 356 7.49 -3.62 3.62
N ALA A 357 8.08 -3.82 2.44
CA ALA A 357 8.20 -2.83 1.39
C ALA A 357 7.62 -3.36 0.06
N CYS A 358 6.92 -2.52 -0.70
CA CYS A 358 6.41 -2.86 -2.03
C CYS A 358 6.09 -1.62 -2.89
N HIS A 359 5.93 -1.83 -4.20
CA HIS A 359 5.46 -0.81 -5.17
C HIS A 359 3.95 -0.85 -5.40
N SER A 360 3.20 -1.62 -4.61
CA SER A 360 1.75 -1.52 -4.59
C SER A 360 1.38 -0.41 -3.63
N SER A 361 0.94 0.72 -4.18
CA SER A 361 0.69 1.95 -3.42
C SER A 361 1.93 2.46 -2.66
N ASP A 362 3.12 2.16 -3.17
CA ASP A 362 4.43 2.54 -2.62
C ASP A 362 4.49 2.51 -1.10
N ARG A 363 4.65 1.31 -0.53
CA ARG A 363 4.64 1.08 0.92
C ARG A 363 6.04 0.80 1.42
N LEU A 364 6.43 1.43 2.53
CA LEU A 364 7.65 1.16 3.29
C LEU A 364 7.34 0.99 4.76
N ASN A 365 7.85 -0.08 5.37
CA ASN A 365 7.60 -0.44 6.76
C ASN A 365 6.11 -0.60 7.08
N GLU A 366 5.32 -1.05 6.11
CA GLU A 366 3.89 -1.34 6.31
C GLU A 366 3.72 -2.66 7.06
N SER A 367 2.70 -2.75 7.91
CA SER A 367 2.44 -3.94 8.71
C SER A 367 1.86 -5.05 7.83
N LEU A 368 2.51 -6.22 7.78
CA LEU A 368 2.03 -7.37 6.99
C LEU A 368 1.00 -8.22 7.72
N ILE A 369 0.82 -8.07 9.02
CA ILE A 369 -0.02 -8.97 9.82
C ILE A 369 -1.00 -8.19 10.67
N LEU A 370 -0.53 -7.19 11.40
CA LEU A 370 -1.34 -6.52 12.41
C LEU A 370 -2.26 -5.47 11.80
N GLU A 371 -2.21 -5.24 10.50
CA GLU A 371 -3.15 -4.36 9.83
C GLU A 371 -4.50 -5.08 9.66
N TRP A 372 -5.57 -4.31 9.69
CA TRP A 372 -6.93 -4.82 9.58
C TRP A 372 -7.57 -4.35 8.28
N PRO A 373 -8.30 -5.21 7.54
CA PRO A 373 -8.51 -6.65 7.68
C PRO A 373 -7.45 -7.46 6.93
N ASN A 374 -6.18 -7.07 7.03
CA ASN A 374 -5.12 -7.68 6.23
C ASN A 374 -4.98 -9.21 6.45
N TYR A 375 -5.43 -9.77 7.58
CA TYR A 375 -5.53 -11.22 7.77
C TYR A 375 -6.44 -11.97 6.77
N ALA A 376 -7.35 -11.27 6.08
CA ALA A 376 -8.33 -11.90 5.19
C ALA A 376 -7.73 -12.29 3.83
N PHE A 377 -6.57 -11.73 3.53
CA PHE A 377 -5.86 -11.90 2.27
C PHE A 377 -4.95 -13.12 2.37
N ASP A 378 -5.12 -14.08 1.46
CA ASP A 378 -4.27 -15.27 1.37
C ASP A 378 -2.81 -14.87 1.14
N LYS A 379 -1.89 -15.52 1.85
CA LYS A 379 -0.45 -15.22 1.78
C LYS A 379 0.35 -16.47 1.49
N VAL A 380 1.34 -16.33 0.60
CA VAL A 380 2.35 -17.36 0.31
C VAL A 380 3.73 -16.76 0.57
N GLY A 381 4.43 -17.31 1.55
CA GLY A 381 5.82 -16.99 1.83
C GLY A 381 6.78 -17.67 0.87
N ILE A 382 7.88 -16.98 0.55
CA ILE A 382 8.98 -17.47 -0.28
C ILE A 382 10.27 -17.27 0.50
N LYS A 383 10.74 -18.33 1.18
CA LYS A 383 11.97 -18.32 1.96
C LYS A 383 13.18 -18.49 1.06
N ILE A 384 13.91 -17.41 0.81
CA ILE A 384 15.06 -17.39 -0.10
C ILE A 384 16.29 -17.97 0.60
N LYS A 385 16.99 -18.88 -0.06
CA LYS A 385 18.21 -19.50 0.47
C LYS A 385 19.46 -18.88 -0.15
N GLY A 386 19.47 -18.72 -1.46
CA GLY A 386 20.65 -18.32 -2.21
C GLY A 386 20.50 -18.67 -3.68
N SER A 387 21.62 -18.80 -4.37
CA SER A 387 21.66 -19.21 -5.77
C SER A 387 22.84 -20.11 -6.08
N TYR A 388 22.64 -21.04 -7.00
CA TYR A 388 23.73 -21.76 -7.67
C TYR A 388 24.26 -20.95 -8.86
N ARG A 389 25.57 -21.05 -9.15
CA ARG A 389 26.26 -20.21 -10.15
C ARG A 389 27.06 -21.01 -11.17
#